data_AF-M5E3F1-F1
#
_entry.id   AF-M5E3F1-F1
#
_cell.length_a   1.000
_cell.length_b   1.000
_cell.length_c   1.000
_cell.angle_alpha   90.00
_cell.angle_beta   90.00
_cell.angle_gamma   90.00
#
_symmetry.space_group_name_H-M   'P 1'
#
loop_
_entity.id
_entity.type
_entity.pdbx_description
1 polymer ?
#
loop_
_entity_poly.entity_id
_entity_poly.type
_entity_poly.pdbx_seq_one_letter_code
_entity_poly.pdbx_strand_id
1 'polypeptide(L)' 'MEAINKDKNDLDDIIKEVPIAEPEESVNDLFSKIADINTPLPVLDDKQKLKGVIVKTNVVANLAAEKV' A
#
# COMPACT_ATOMS: atom_id res chain seq x y z
N MET A 1 -13.27 -11.46 8.75
CA MET A 1 -14.29 -12.54 8.89
C MET A 1 -15.54 -12.31 8.05
N GLU A 2 -15.64 -11.22 7.26
CA GLU A 2 -16.86 -10.93 6.47
C GLU A 2 -17.26 -12.03 5.48
N ALA A 3 -16.31 -12.68 4.79
CA ALA A 3 -16.62 -13.76 3.84
C ALA A 3 -17.16 -15.03 4.55
N ILE A 4 -16.52 -15.46 5.65
CA ILE A 4 -16.98 -16.59 6.48
C ILE A 4 -18.35 -16.31 7.08
N ASN A 5 -18.58 -15.09 7.56
CA ASN A 5 -19.88 -14.68 8.12
C ASN A 5 -21.00 -14.59 7.06
N LYS A 6 -20.64 -14.63 5.76
CA LYS A 6 -21.57 -14.57 4.63
C LYS A 6 -21.64 -15.89 3.85
N ASP A 7 -21.08 -16.99 4.37
CA ASP A 7 -21.02 -18.30 3.70
C ASP A 7 -20.45 -18.22 2.26
N LYS A 8 -19.57 -17.24 2.01
CA LYS A 8 -18.92 -17.08 0.71
C LYS A 8 -17.63 -17.88 0.65
N ASN A 9 -17.48 -18.62 -0.45
CA ASN A 9 -16.28 -19.41 -0.75
C ASN A 9 -15.23 -18.62 -1.55
N ASP A 10 -15.55 -17.39 -1.95
CA ASP A 10 -14.66 -16.46 -2.63
C ASP A 10 -14.53 -15.13 -1.86
N LEU A 11 -13.49 -14.37 -2.19
CA LEU A 11 -13.17 -13.10 -1.55
C LEU A 11 -13.33 -11.90 -2.51
N ASP A 12 -13.87 -12.13 -3.69
CA ASP A 12 -13.85 -11.15 -4.79
C ASP A 12 -14.53 -9.83 -4.38
N ASP A 13 -15.62 -9.92 -3.62
CA ASP A 13 -16.37 -8.77 -3.12
C ASP A 13 -15.65 -7.93 -2.06
N ILE A 14 -14.62 -8.49 -1.40
CA ILE A 14 -13.86 -7.80 -0.35
C ILE A 14 -12.47 -7.35 -0.83
N ILE A 15 -12.00 -7.87 -1.96
CA ILE A 15 -10.76 -7.42 -2.61
C ILE A 15 -11.05 -6.08 -3.28
N LYS A 16 -10.26 -5.07 -2.93
CA LYS A 16 -10.36 -3.73 -3.50
C LYS A 16 -9.11 -3.42 -4.29
N GLU A 17 -9.29 -2.75 -5.41
CA GLU A 17 -8.17 -2.15 -6.12
C GLU A 17 -7.53 -1.06 -5.27
N VAL A 18 -6.21 -1.00 -5.33
CA VAL A 18 -5.39 -0.01 -4.61
C VAL A 18 -4.37 0.55 -5.59
N PRO A 19 -3.93 1.81 -5.40
CA PRO A 19 -2.82 2.34 -6.15
C PRO A 19 -1.56 1.49 -5.90
N ILE A 20 -0.65 1.49 -6.88
CA ILE A 20 0.63 0.79 -6.81
C ILE A 20 1.77 1.81 -6.83
N ALA A 21 2.90 1.44 -6.24
CA ALA A 21 4.17 2.14 -6.34
C ALA A 21 5.17 1.32 -7.15
N GLU A 22 6.12 2.02 -7.77
CA GLU A 22 7.29 1.42 -8.42
C GLU A 22 8.55 1.65 -7.56
N PRO A 23 9.57 0.76 -7.63
CA PRO A 23 10.77 0.90 -6.78
C PRO A 23 11.57 2.17 -7.04
N GLU A 24 11.47 2.70 -8.25
CA GLU A 24 12.16 3.91 -8.74
C GLU A 24 11.32 5.18 -8.57
N GLU A 25 10.11 5.06 -8.03
CA GLU A 25 9.21 6.19 -7.83
C GLU A 25 9.75 7.19 -6.78
N SER A 26 9.57 8.48 -7.04
CA SER A 26 10.10 9.52 -6.18
C SER A 26 9.36 9.58 -4.84
N VAL A 27 10.07 9.94 -3.77
CA VAL A 27 9.49 10.10 -2.43
C VAL A 27 8.31 11.08 -2.42
N ASN A 28 8.36 12.15 -3.21
CA ASN A 28 7.28 13.13 -3.31
C ASN A 28 6.01 12.54 -3.97
N ASP A 29 6.18 11.73 -5.00
CA ASP A 29 5.05 11.05 -5.67
C ASP A 29 4.43 10.00 -4.72
N LEU A 30 5.27 9.27 -4.00
CA LEU A 30 4.85 8.33 -2.96
C LEU A 30 4.05 9.05 -1.85
N PHE A 31 4.46 10.23 -1.41
CA PHE A 31 3.70 11.00 -0.40
C PHE A 31 2.30 11.35 -0.88
N SER A 32 2.17 11.78 -2.13
CA SER A 32 0.88 12.10 -2.73
C SER A 32 -0.04 10.88 -2.74
N LYS A 33 0.49 9.69 -3.07
CA LYS A 33 -0.27 8.42 -3.04
C LYS A 33 -0.63 7.99 -1.62
N ILE A 34 0.27 8.18 -0.65
CA ILE A 34 0.10 7.71 0.74
C ILE A 34 -0.86 8.60 1.55
N ALA A 35 -1.01 9.88 1.17
CA ALA A 35 -1.87 10.82 1.86
C ALA A 35 -3.32 10.34 1.96
N ASP A 36 -3.85 9.77 0.86
CA ASP A 36 -5.28 9.49 0.70
C ASP A 36 -5.66 7.99 0.86
N ILE A 37 -4.68 7.10 1.02
CA ILE A 37 -4.95 5.66 1.17
C ILE A 37 -5.10 5.25 2.63
N ASN A 38 -6.04 4.34 2.87
CA ASN A 38 -6.28 3.70 4.17
C ASN A 38 -5.66 2.29 4.26
N THR A 39 -4.82 1.94 3.29
CA THR A 39 -4.15 0.64 3.17
C THR A 39 -2.65 0.84 2.94
N PRO A 40 -1.80 -0.16 3.19
CA PRO A 40 -0.43 -0.14 2.71
C PRO A 40 -0.38 0.02 1.18
N LEU A 41 0.63 0.74 0.69
CA LEU A 41 0.88 0.92 -0.74
C LEU A 41 1.76 -0.24 -1.24
N PRO A 42 1.27 -1.15 -2.10
CA PRO A 42 2.10 -2.21 -2.66
C PRO A 42 3.15 -1.66 -3.63
N VAL A 43 4.36 -2.21 -3.59
CA VAL A 43 5.46 -1.88 -4.51
C VAL A 43 5.63 -3.04 -5.50
N LEU A 44 5.39 -2.78 -6.78
CA LEU A 44 5.52 -3.77 -7.85
C LEU A 44 6.69 -3.42 -8.77
N ASP A 45 7.44 -4.41 -9.23
CA ASP A 45 8.43 -4.20 -10.29
C ASP A 45 7.82 -4.18 -11.70
N ASP A 46 8.66 -3.95 -12.71
CA ASP A 46 8.33 -3.94 -14.14
C ASP A 46 7.58 -5.20 -14.64
N LYS A 47 7.71 -6.33 -13.93
CA LYS A 47 7.05 -7.60 -14.23
C LYS A 47 5.80 -7.83 -13.37
N GLN A 48 5.29 -6.78 -12.73
CA GLN A 48 4.20 -6.81 -11.75
C GLN A 48 4.44 -7.81 -10.61
N LYS A 49 5.70 -8.00 -10.19
CA LYS A 49 6.01 -8.80 -9.01
C LYS A 49 6.07 -7.92 -7.77
N LEU A 50 5.38 -8.36 -6.72
CA LEU A 50 5.40 -7.69 -5.43
C LEU A 50 6.80 -7.72 -4.81
N LYS A 51 7.37 -6.54 -4.56
CA LYS A 51 8.67 -6.37 -3.90
C LYS A 51 8.54 -6.07 -2.42
N GLY A 52 7.41 -5.50 -2.02
CA GLY A 52 7.13 -5.15 -0.64
C GLY A 52 5.91 -4.23 -0.54
N VAL A 53 5.75 -3.63 0.64
CA VAL A 53 4.69 -2.66 0.91
C VAL A 53 5.27 -1.47 1.65
N ILE A 54 4.71 -0.29 1.38
CA ILE A 54 5.01 0.94 2.11
C ILE A 54 3.84 1.20 3.06
N VAL A 55 4.15 1.36 4.35
CA VAL A 55 3.18 1.63 5.40
C VAL A 55 3.29 3.09 5.82
N LYS A 56 2.18 3.84 5.75
CA LYS A 56 2.10 5.27 6.05
C LYS A 56 2.77 5.67 7.37
N THR A 57 2.51 4.92 8.44
CA THR A 57 3.06 5.19 9.77
C THR A 57 4.57 5.04 9.81
N ASN A 58 5.13 4.05 9.09
CA ASN A 58 6.57 3.88 8.98
C ASN A 58 7.23 5.03 8.21
N VAL A 59 6.60 5.53 7.16
CA VAL A 59 7.13 6.69 6.41
C VAL A 59 7.17 7.93 7.30
N VAL A 60 6.06 8.25 7.99
CA VAL A 60 5.99 9.39 8.92
C VAL A 60 7.01 9.26 10.05
N ALA A 61 7.15 8.07 10.64
CA ALA A 61 8.10 7.82 11.72
C ALA A 61 9.56 8.01 11.28
N ASN A 62 9.93 7.53 10.08
CA ASN A 62 11.28 7.69 9.55
C ASN A 62 11.59 9.16 9.21
N LEU A 63 10.63 9.91 8.65
CA LEU A 63 10.80 11.35 8.44
C LEU A 63 10.99 12.12 9.74
N ALA A 64 10.21 11.80 10.77
CA ALA A 64 10.32 12.46 12.07
C ALA A 64 11.65 12.14 12.78
N ALA A 65 12.26 10.99 12.45
CA ALA A 65 13.57 10.59 12.94
C ALA A 65 14.73 11.21 12.14
N GLU A 66 14.50 11.61 10.89
CA GLU A 66 15.41 12.44 10.13
C GLU A 66 15.47 13.82 10.79
N LYS A 67 16.58 14.07 11.52
CA LYS A 67 16.85 15.41 12.06
C LYS A 67 16.93 16.39 10.89
N VAL A 68 15.98 17.32 10.83
CA VAL A 68 16.14 18.61 10.15
C VAL A 68 17.15 19.46 10.93
#